data_AF-A0A482UWA5-F1
#
_entry.id   AF-A0A482UWA5-F1
#
_cell.length_a   1.000
_cell.length_b   1.000
_cell.length_c   1.000
_cell.angle_alpha   90.00
_cell.angle_beta   90.00
_cell.angle_gamma   90.00
#
_symmetry.space_group_name_H-M   'P 1'
#
loop_
_entity.id
_entity.type
_entity.pdbx_description
1 polymer ?
#
loop_
_entity_poly.entity_id
_entity_poly.type
_entity_poly.pdbx_seq_one_letter_code
_entity_poly.pdbx_strand_id
1 'polypeptide(L)'
;MVKGYGFCTSGFLNDELQKECDAGTMELTELDLSLMDTPSVPYVFIQAKTDIVQQSFYISIAISINATKKTITPTEFYNGVNDIFGLYSAQRSNFVTYLIDGDHHCYTPQIQYYTADPISMDDNGANTQNMNLYEYVNTLPLSKNMQISTVCDGTIKGVRGEADDNTYCSSRVVPKTYVEPN
;
A
#
# COMPACT_ATOMS: atom_id res chain seq x y z
N MET A 1 1.11 -7.90 19.56
CA MET A 1 2.28 -7.03 19.24
C MET A 1 1.98 -5.57 19.53
N VAL A 2 0.89 -5.03 18.99
CA VAL A 2 0.45 -3.64 19.13
C VAL A 2 0.40 -3.13 20.59
N LYS A 3 -0.17 -3.93 21.50
CA LYS A 3 -0.17 -3.65 22.95
C LYS A 3 1.23 -3.51 23.56
N GLY A 4 2.18 -4.35 23.15
CA GLY A 4 3.54 -4.36 23.69
C GLY A 4 4.37 -3.13 23.32
N TYR A 5 4.00 -2.43 22.25
CA TYR A 5 4.64 -1.19 21.80
C TYR A 5 3.96 0.08 22.35
N GLY A 6 3.04 -0.04 23.31
CA GLY A 6 2.37 1.10 23.95
C GLY A 6 1.27 1.75 23.11
N PHE A 7 0.82 1.08 22.04
CA PHE A 7 -0.16 1.68 21.13
C PHE A 7 -1.56 1.81 21.75
N CYS A 8 -1.95 0.91 22.66
CA CYS A 8 -3.24 0.99 23.37
C CYS A 8 -3.38 2.22 24.27
N THR A 9 -2.29 2.95 24.53
CA THR A 9 -2.29 4.19 25.32
C THR A 9 -2.02 5.42 24.47
N SER A 10 -2.08 5.31 23.15
CA SER A 10 -1.71 6.39 22.21
C SER A 10 -2.74 7.52 22.11
N GLY A 11 -4.00 7.25 22.50
CA GLY A 11 -5.11 8.19 22.34
C GLY A 11 -5.70 8.25 20.92
N PHE A 12 -5.23 7.42 19.99
CA PHE A 12 -5.75 7.36 18.62
C PHE A 12 -6.87 6.34 18.40
N LEU A 13 -7.15 5.49 19.40
CA LEU A 13 -8.14 4.42 19.28
C LEU A 13 -9.53 4.93 19.66
N ASN A 14 -10.53 4.54 18.87
CA ASN A 14 -11.92 4.65 19.29
C ASN A 14 -12.27 3.61 20.38
N ASP A 15 -13.44 3.70 20.98
CA ASP A 15 -13.86 2.84 22.10
C ASP A 15 -13.86 1.33 21.78
N GLU A 16 -14.08 0.97 20.51
CA GLU A 16 -14.10 -0.43 20.06
C GLU A 16 -12.69 -0.97 19.92
N LEU A 17 -11.84 -0.29 19.14
CA LEU A 17 -10.44 -0.66 18.95
C LEU A 17 -9.65 -0.62 20.26
N GLN A 18 -9.99 0.28 21.18
CA GLN A 18 -9.37 0.32 22.51
C GLN A 18 -9.58 -1.01 23.26
N LYS A 19 -10.81 -1.55 23.26
CA LYS A 19 -11.13 -2.82 23.93
C LYS A 19 -10.36 -3.97 23.30
N GLU A 20 -10.28 -4.01 21.98
CA GLU A 20 -9.55 -5.05 21.24
C GLU A 20 -8.04 -4.94 21.47
N CYS A 21 -7.50 -3.73 21.55
CA CYS A 21 -6.08 -3.51 21.84
C CYS A 21 -5.75 -3.99 23.25
N ASP A 22 -6.59 -3.66 24.23
CA ASP A 22 -6.43 -4.12 25.61
C ASP A 22 -6.58 -5.63 25.77
N ALA A 23 -7.46 -6.25 24.96
CA ALA A 23 -7.59 -7.70 24.85
C ALA A 23 -6.42 -8.37 24.08
N GLY A 24 -5.63 -7.59 23.34
CA GLY A 24 -4.54 -8.08 22.51
C GLY A 24 -5.00 -8.74 21.21
N THR A 25 -6.23 -8.46 20.77
CA THR A 25 -6.87 -9.04 19.59
C THR A 25 -7.00 -8.07 18.42
N MET A 26 -6.66 -6.79 18.61
CA MET A 26 -6.74 -5.78 17.55
C MET A 26 -5.73 -6.07 16.43
N GLU A 27 -6.23 -6.06 15.20
CA GLU A 27 -5.42 -6.17 13.99
C GLU A 27 -5.01 -4.77 13.48
N LEU A 28 -3.84 -4.66 12.85
CA LEU A 28 -3.37 -3.38 12.30
C LEU A 28 -4.27 -2.88 11.15
N THR A 29 -4.90 -3.79 10.42
CA THR A 29 -5.83 -3.46 9.33
C THR A 29 -7.09 -2.76 9.84
N GLU A 30 -7.58 -3.11 11.02
CA GLU A 30 -8.76 -2.49 11.65
C GLU A 30 -8.45 -1.04 12.07
N LEU A 31 -7.25 -0.82 12.60
CA LEU A 31 -6.74 0.51 12.88
C LEU A 31 -6.66 1.35 11.60
N ASP A 32 -6.00 0.86 10.55
CA ASP A 32 -5.87 1.56 9.27
C ASP A 32 -7.24 1.95 8.70
N LEU A 33 -8.20 1.01 8.72
CA LEU A 33 -9.57 1.25 8.30
C LEU A 33 -10.25 2.35 9.14
N SER A 34 -10.05 2.39 10.44
CA SER A 34 -10.59 3.46 11.30
C SER A 34 -9.98 4.83 10.97
N LEU A 35 -8.68 4.87 10.65
CA LEU A 35 -8.00 6.11 10.27
C LEU A 35 -8.48 6.61 8.91
N MET A 36 -8.88 5.71 8.00
CA MET A 36 -9.44 6.03 6.69
C MET A 36 -10.91 6.47 6.72
N ASP A 37 -11.56 6.50 7.89
CA ASP A 37 -13.00 6.84 8.03
C ASP A 37 -13.31 8.35 7.84
N THR A 38 -12.41 9.08 7.17
CA THR A 38 -12.59 10.48 6.77
C THR A 38 -12.86 10.55 5.27
N PRO A 39 -14.12 10.40 4.81
CA PRO A 39 -14.46 10.22 3.39
C PRO A 39 -14.15 11.45 2.52
N SER A 40 -13.90 12.61 3.12
CA SER A 40 -13.58 13.86 2.43
C SER A 40 -12.09 14.03 2.10
N VAL A 41 -11.25 13.02 2.33
CA VAL A 41 -9.82 13.05 2.00
C VAL A 41 -9.44 11.77 1.29
N PRO A 42 -8.77 11.81 0.12
CA PRO A 42 -8.22 10.62 -0.50
C PRO A 42 -7.06 10.06 0.32
N TYR A 43 -7.10 8.77 0.62
CA TYR A 43 -5.99 8.01 1.20
C TYR A 43 -5.24 7.31 0.08
N VAL A 44 -4.03 7.79 -0.20
CA VAL A 44 -3.19 7.32 -1.29
C VAL A 44 -1.99 6.56 -0.74
N PHE A 45 -1.86 5.29 -1.10
CA PHE A 45 -0.69 4.49 -0.75
C PHE A 45 0.24 4.37 -1.95
N ILE A 46 1.48 4.83 -1.80
CA ILE A 46 2.56 4.65 -2.78
C ILE A 46 3.38 3.45 -2.34
N GLN A 47 3.44 2.41 -3.15
CA GLN A 47 4.04 1.14 -2.75
C GLN A 47 4.79 0.48 -3.91
N ALA A 48 6.04 0.08 -3.66
CA ALA A 48 6.74 -0.84 -4.55
C ALA A 48 6.10 -2.23 -4.42
N LYS A 49 5.82 -2.87 -5.54
CA LYS A 49 5.11 -4.16 -5.58
C LYS A 49 5.85 -5.25 -4.81
N THR A 50 7.17 -5.12 -4.67
CA THR A 50 8.02 -6.11 -4.01
C THR A 50 9.06 -5.45 -3.12
N ASP A 51 8.68 -4.41 -2.37
CA ASP A 51 9.54 -3.68 -1.43
C ASP A 51 10.42 -4.60 -0.56
N ILE A 52 11.73 -4.56 -0.79
CA ILE A 52 12.69 -5.46 -0.15
C ILE A 52 12.88 -5.16 1.35
N VAL A 53 12.72 -3.90 1.74
CA VAL A 53 12.86 -3.49 3.14
C VAL A 53 11.64 -3.95 3.92
N GLN A 54 10.43 -3.78 3.37
CA GLN A 54 9.21 -4.28 4.00
C GLN A 54 9.25 -5.81 4.12
N GLN A 55 9.69 -6.53 3.08
CA GLN A 55 9.94 -7.98 3.16
C GLN A 55 10.93 -8.34 4.27
N SER A 56 12.01 -7.58 4.41
CA SER A 56 13.03 -7.80 5.46
C SER A 56 12.45 -7.59 6.87
N PHE A 57 11.53 -6.65 7.06
CA PHE A 57 10.82 -6.48 8.32
C PHE A 57 9.91 -7.68 8.63
N TYR A 58 9.14 -8.19 7.66
CA TYR A 58 8.34 -9.41 7.85
C TYR A 58 9.20 -10.59 8.29
N ILE A 59 10.36 -10.80 7.65
CA ILE A 59 11.32 -11.85 8.01
C ILE A 59 11.83 -11.64 9.43
N SER A 60 12.25 -10.41 9.78
CA SER A 60 12.81 -10.08 11.09
C SER A 60 11.78 -10.31 12.22
N ILE A 61 10.53 -9.90 11.99
CA ILE A 61 9.43 -10.14 12.92
C ILE A 61 9.19 -11.64 13.07
N ALA A 62 9.08 -12.39 11.97
CA ALA A 62 8.87 -13.83 11.98
C ALA A 62 9.97 -14.58 12.76
N ILE A 63 11.23 -14.16 12.62
CA ILE A 63 12.34 -14.68 13.41
C ILE A 63 12.16 -14.34 14.90
N SER A 64 11.83 -13.08 15.23
CA SER A 64 11.72 -12.61 16.61
C SER A 64 10.64 -13.32 17.42
N ILE A 65 9.52 -13.69 16.78
CA ILE A 65 8.42 -14.44 17.40
C ILE A 65 8.57 -15.96 17.25
N ASN A 66 9.69 -16.43 16.70
CA ASN A 66 9.96 -17.82 16.35
C ASN A 66 8.82 -18.48 15.55
N ALA A 67 8.31 -17.77 14.54
CA ALA A 67 7.30 -18.31 13.64
C ALA A 67 7.82 -19.54 12.87
N THR A 68 6.89 -20.42 12.47
CA THR A 68 7.19 -21.60 11.66
C THR A 68 7.74 -21.21 10.29
N LYS A 69 7.14 -20.21 9.65
CA LYS A 69 7.60 -19.63 8.39
C LYS A 69 8.42 -18.37 8.67
N LYS A 70 9.69 -18.36 8.24
CA LYS A 70 10.64 -17.26 8.48
C LYS A 70 11.11 -16.56 7.20
N THR A 71 10.47 -16.87 6.07
CA THR A 71 10.79 -16.33 4.75
C THR A 71 9.53 -15.78 4.12
N ILE A 72 9.69 -14.85 3.19
CA ILE A 72 8.64 -14.37 2.31
C ILE A 72 9.26 -14.16 0.93
N THR A 73 8.63 -14.67 -0.12
CA THR A 73 9.06 -14.40 -1.49
C THR A 73 8.45 -13.08 -1.99
N PRO A 74 9.01 -12.46 -3.05
CA PRO A 74 8.39 -11.29 -3.68
C PRO A 74 6.93 -11.52 -4.08
N THR A 75 6.61 -12.71 -4.59
CA THR A 75 5.25 -13.13 -4.96
C THR A 75 4.32 -13.21 -3.76
N GLU A 76 4.78 -13.84 -2.67
CA GLU A 76 3.99 -13.93 -1.44
C GLU A 76 3.75 -12.57 -0.81
N PHE A 77 4.76 -11.69 -0.85
CA PHE A 77 4.63 -10.31 -0.40
C PHE A 77 3.61 -9.55 -1.25
N TYR A 78 3.74 -9.61 -2.57
CA TYR A 78 2.85 -8.95 -3.50
C TYR A 78 1.39 -9.37 -3.31
N ASN A 79 1.14 -10.68 -3.20
CA ASN A 79 -0.20 -11.22 -2.97
C ASN A 79 -0.75 -10.78 -1.60
N GLY A 80 0.08 -10.76 -0.56
CA GLY A 80 -0.31 -10.25 0.76
C GLY A 80 -0.69 -8.76 0.74
N VAL A 81 0.08 -7.93 0.02
CA VAL A 81 -0.25 -6.51 -0.20
C VAL A 81 -1.57 -6.36 -0.94
N ASN A 82 -1.80 -7.15 -1.99
CA ASN A 82 -3.06 -7.13 -2.73
C ASN A 82 -4.27 -7.54 -1.86
N ASP A 83 -4.11 -8.46 -0.91
CA ASP A 83 -5.17 -8.83 0.02
C ASP A 83 -5.50 -7.70 1.00
N ILE A 84 -4.46 -7.06 1.58
CA ILE A 84 -4.65 -5.91 2.48
C ILE A 84 -5.28 -4.72 1.73
N PHE A 85 -4.73 -4.36 0.57
CA PHE A 85 -5.26 -3.25 -0.22
C PHE A 85 -6.62 -3.57 -0.83
N GLY A 86 -6.89 -4.85 -1.13
CA GLY A 86 -8.21 -5.32 -1.55
C GLY A 86 -9.25 -5.15 -0.44
N LEU A 87 -8.89 -5.43 0.81
CA LEU A 87 -9.72 -5.15 1.98
C LEU A 87 -10.00 -3.64 2.12
N TYR A 88 -8.97 -2.80 2.06
CA TYR A 88 -9.12 -1.35 2.17
C TYR A 88 -9.97 -0.79 1.04
N SER A 89 -9.70 -1.21 -0.19
CA SER A 89 -10.50 -0.90 -1.37
C SER A 89 -11.96 -1.32 -1.19
N ALA A 90 -12.24 -2.54 -0.73
CA ALA A 90 -13.61 -3.00 -0.53
C ALA A 90 -14.36 -2.18 0.54
N GLN A 91 -13.67 -1.70 1.57
CA GLN A 91 -14.29 -1.04 2.72
C GLN A 91 -14.26 0.49 2.70
N ARG A 92 -13.40 1.13 1.89
CA ARG A 92 -13.21 2.59 1.89
C ARG A 92 -13.29 3.15 0.48
N SER A 93 -14.24 4.06 0.26
CA SER A 93 -14.45 4.71 -1.06
C SER A 93 -13.36 5.71 -1.43
N ASN A 94 -12.64 6.23 -0.43
CA ASN A 94 -11.56 7.19 -0.53
C ASN A 94 -10.15 6.57 -0.56
N PHE A 95 -10.05 5.24 -0.62
CA PHE A 95 -8.76 4.54 -0.72
C PHE A 95 -8.36 4.32 -2.18
N VAL A 96 -7.17 4.78 -2.56
CA VAL A 96 -6.54 4.54 -3.88
C VAL A 96 -5.06 4.22 -3.69
N THR A 97 -4.44 3.58 -4.68
CA THR A 97 -3.01 3.20 -4.60
C THR A 97 -2.23 3.61 -5.84
N TYR A 98 -0.92 3.80 -5.69
CA TYR A 98 0.03 3.95 -6.79
C TYR A 98 1.09 2.87 -6.64
N LEU A 99 1.01 1.83 -7.48
CA LEU A 99 1.84 0.65 -7.39
C LEU A 99 2.95 0.67 -8.43
N ILE A 100 4.21 0.69 -7.97
CA ILE A 100 5.41 0.78 -8.81
C ILE A 100 6.04 -0.60 -8.96
N ASP A 101 6.40 -0.97 -10.19
CA ASP A 101 7.16 -2.21 -10.43
C ASP A 101 8.60 -2.07 -9.90
N GLY A 102 9.04 -3.09 -9.16
CA GLY A 102 10.36 -3.15 -8.51
C GLY A 102 10.30 -3.32 -6.99
N ASP A 103 11.49 -3.43 -6.40
CA ASP A 103 11.71 -3.79 -5.00
C ASP A 103 12.17 -2.62 -4.11
N HIS A 104 12.14 -1.40 -4.64
CA HIS A 104 12.67 -0.22 -3.98
C HIS A 104 11.87 0.18 -2.73
N HIS A 105 12.54 0.69 -1.71
CA HIS A 105 11.89 1.17 -0.49
C HIS A 105 11.87 2.69 -0.43
N CYS A 106 10.66 3.23 -0.35
CA CYS A 106 10.32 4.66 -0.29
C CYS A 106 10.76 5.47 -1.52
N TYR A 107 9.83 6.19 -2.14
CA TYR A 107 10.12 7.00 -3.34
C TYR A 107 10.19 8.51 -3.04
N THR A 108 9.29 9.03 -2.21
CA THR A 108 9.13 10.49 -2.01
C THR A 108 10.37 11.25 -1.53
N PRO A 109 11.33 10.67 -0.77
CA PRO A 109 12.57 11.37 -0.43
C PRO A 109 13.71 11.15 -1.43
N GLN A 110 13.51 10.37 -2.50
CA GLN A 110 14.57 9.93 -3.41
C GLN A 110 14.41 10.50 -4.82
N ILE A 111 15.46 10.39 -5.65
CA ILE A 111 15.42 10.87 -7.04
C ILE A 111 14.41 10.10 -7.89
N GLN A 112 14.17 8.83 -7.54
CA GLN A 112 13.17 7.97 -8.16
C GLN A 112 11.76 8.52 -8.05
N TYR A 113 11.48 9.48 -7.16
CA TYR A 113 10.22 10.21 -7.13
C TYR A 113 9.87 10.82 -8.51
N TYR A 114 10.87 11.27 -9.25
CA TYR A 114 10.68 11.95 -10.54
C TYR A 114 10.68 11.01 -11.74
N THR A 115 11.15 9.76 -11.58
CA THR A 115 11.32 8.81 -12.68
C THR A 115 10.47 7.55 -12.54
N ALA A 116 9.99 7.25 -11.34
CA ALA A 116 9.19 6.07 -11.08
C ALA A 116 7.81 6.20 -11.73
N ASP A 117 7.37 5.11 -12.32
CA ASP A 117 6.04 4.92 -12.88
C ASP A 117 5.53 3.51 -12.53
N PRO A 118 4.34 3.10 -12.96
CA PRO A 118 3.80 1.82 -12.53
C PRO A 118 4.55 0.60 -13.08
N ILE A 119 5.37 0.75 -14.13
CA ILE A 119 6.06 -0.35 -14.82
C ILE A 119 7.57 -0.38 -14.55
N SER A 120 8.12 0.66 -13.91
CA SER A 120 9.52 0.71 -13.47
C SER A 120 9.77 1.88 -12.50
N MET A 121 10.83 1.77 -11.70
CA MET A 121 11.34 2.90 -10.92
C MET A 121 12.11 3.97 -11.73
N ASP A 122 12.52 3.65 -12.96
CA ASP A 122 13.42 4.51 -13.75
C ASP A 122 12.97 4.72 -15.22
N ASP A 123 11.77 4.27 -15.60
CA ASP A 123 11.30 4.37 -17.00
C ASP A 123 10.81 5.78 -17.39
N ASN A 124 10.49 6.62 -16.39
CA ASN A 124 10.10 8.02 -16.57
C ASN A 124 8.88 8.20 -17.51
N GLY A 125 7.93 7.28 -17.43
CA GLY A 125 6.71 7.29 -18.25
C GLY A 125 6.94 6.94 -19.72
N ALA A 126 8.11 6.44 -20.10
CA ALA A 126 8.45 6.20 -21.50
C ALA A 126 7.63 5.05 -22.13
N ASN A 127 7.25 4.04 -21.33
CA ASN A 127 6.62 2.82 -21.79
C ASN A 127 5.25 2.54 -21.13
N THR A 128 4.67 3.52 -20.44
CA THR A 128 3.31 3.43 -19.87
C THR A 128 2.43 4.60 -20.33
N GLN A 129 1.11 4.42 -20.29
CA GLN A 129 0.14 5.50 -20.52
C GLN A 129 -0.26 6.22 -19.22
N ASN A 130 0.27 5.79 -18.08
CA ASN A 130 0.00 6.37 -16.78
C ASN A 130 0.94 7.54 -16.48
N MET A 131 0.50 8.45 -15.63
CA MET A 131 1.36 9.50 -15.05
C MET A 131 2.51 8.86 -14.28
N ASN A 132 3.70 9.47 -14.33
CA ASN A 132 4.77 9.11 -13.39
C ASN A 132 4.37 9.53 -11.95
N LEU A 133 5.12 9.06 -10.95
CA LEU A 133 4.78 9.26 -9.54
C LEU A 133 4.73 10.76 -9.18
N TYR A 134 5.70 11.54 -9.66
CA TYR A 134 5.76 12.98 -9.43
C TYR A 134 4.51 13.70 -9.98
N GLU A 135 4.13 13.41 -11.22
CA GLU A 135 2.93 13.95 -11.85
C GLU A 135 1.67 13.56 -11.09
N TYR A 136 1.57 12.28 -10.71
CA TYR A 136 0.43 11.75 -9.96
C TYR A 136 0.27 12.44 -8.61
N VAL A 137 1.34 12.57 -7.82
CA VAL A 137 1.29 13.23 -6.50
C VAL A 137 0.99 14.72 -6.64
N ASN A 138 1.45 15.39 -7.69
CA ASN A 138 1.13 16.79 -7.95
C ASN A 138 -0.33 17.05 -8.35
N THR A 139 -1.15 16.01 -8.54
CA THR A 139 -2.61 16.18 -8.65
C THR A 139 -3.26 16.52 -7.30
N LEU A 140 -2.53 16.34 -6.19
CA LEU A 140 -3.00 16.58 -4.84
C LEU A 140 -2.53 17.95 -4.31
N PRO A 141 -3.36 18.65 -3.50
CA PRO A 141 -4.72 18.29 -3.12
C PRO A 141 -5.71 18.44 -4.29
N LEU A 142 -6.72 17.57 -4.32
CA LEU A 142 -7.75 17.64 -5.35
C LEU A 142 -8.58 18.91 -5.20
N SER A 143 -8.83 19.60 -6.32
CA SER A 143 -9.88 20.61 -6.37
C SER A 143 -11.25 19.94 -6.52
N LYS A 144 -12.31 20.68 -6.19
CA LYS A 144 -13.70 20.25 -6.35
C LYS A 144 -13.97 19.53 -7.69
N ASN A 145 -14.60 18.35 -7.63
CA ASN A 145 -14.89 17.46 -8.76
C ASN A 145 -13.66 16.92 -9.51
N MET A 146 -12.43 17.18 -9.06
CA MET A 146 -11.27 16.44 -9.57
C MET A 146 -11.28 15.02 -9.03
N GLN A 147 -10.60 14.14 -9.74
CA GLN A 147 -10.53 12.72 -9.40
C GLN A 147 -9.10 12.24 -9.34
N ILE A 148 -8.89 11.19 -8.54
CA ILE A 148 -7.65 10.43 -8.50
C ILE A 148 -8.00 8.95 -8.53
N SER A 149 -7.24 8.18 -9.30
CA SER A 149 -7.50 6.76 -9.51
C SER A 149 -6.35 5.91 -8.99
N THR A 150 -6.65 4.67 -8.63
CA THR A 150 -5.63 3.66 -8.42
C THR A 150 -4.84 3.47 -9.72
N VAL A 151 -3.51 3.47 -9.61
CA VAL A 151 -2.59 3.27 -10.73
C VAL A 151 -1.81 1.98 -10.51
N CYS A 152 -1.88 1.09 -11.49
CA CYS A 152 -1.11 -0.13 -11.58
C CYS A 152 -1.06 -0.58 -13.04
N ASP A 153 0.13 -0.91 -13.53
CA ASP A 153 0.38 -1.40 -14.89
C ASP A 153 1.65 -2.26 -14.88
N GLY A 154 1.90 -3.01 -15.96
CA GLY A 154 3.09 -3.81 -16.19
C GLY A 154 2.81 -5.32 -16.32
N THR A 155 3.76 -6.04 -16.90
CA THR A 155 3.75 -7.51 -16.97
C THR A 155 4.42 -8.10 -15.74
N ILE A 156 3.97 -9.28 -15.30
CA ILE A 156 4.67 -10.11 -14.32
C ILE A 156 6.07 -10.43 -14.86
N LYS A 157 7.11 -9.81 -14.29
CA LYS A 157 8.50 -10.11 -14.63
C LYS A 157 9.02 -11.04 -13.53
N GLY A 158 9.52 -12.20 -13.91
CA GLY A 158 9.94 -13.25 -12.98
C GLY A 158 11.41 -13.19 -12.61
N VAL A 159 12.08 -12.02 -12.69
CA VAL A 159 13.54 -11.97 -12.55
C VAL A 159 13.97 -10.89 -11.57
N ARG A 160 14.49 -11.34 -10.42
CA ARG A 160 15.17 -10.53 -9.38
C ARG A 160 14.24 -9.56 -8.64
N GLY A 161 13.75 -10.01 -7.48
CA GLY A 161 12.98 -9.16 -6.59
C GLY A 161 11.57 -8.87 -7.10
N GLU A 162 11.07 -9.56 -8.12
CA GLU A 162 9.76 -9.35 -8.74
C GLU A 162 8.85 -10.58 -8.51
N ALA A 163 7.52 -10.38 -8.48
CA ALA A 163 6.53 -11.44 -8.24
C ALA A 163 6.35 -12.35 -9.47
N ASP A 164 6.14 -13.65 -9.26
CA ASP A 164 6.02 -14.70 -10.27
C ASP A 164 4.70 -15.51 -10.23
N ASP A 165 3.56 -14.91 -9.85
CA ASP A 165 2.23 -15.49 -10.13
C ASP A 165 1.08 -14.46 -10.22
N ASN A 166 -0.05 -14.96 -10.75
CA ASN A 166 -1.14 -14.23 -11.41
C ASN A 166 -2.06 -13.43 -10.47
N THR A 167 -1.77 -12.15 -10.24
CA THR A 167 -2.78 -11.07 -10.27
C THR A 167 -2.11 -9.70 -10.21
N TYR A 168 -1.28 -9.41 -11.21
CA TYR A 168 -0.77 -8.05 -11.38
C TYR A 168 -1.94 -7.10 -11.62
N CYS A 169 -2.10 -6.09 -10.76
CA CYS A 169 -3.23 -5.17 -10.79
C CYS A 169 -4.58 -5.89 -10.61
N SER A 170 -4.67 -6.75 -9.60
CA SER A 170 -5.86 -7.52 -9.24
C SER A 170 -7.14 -6.68 -9.27
N SER A 171 -8.25 -7.27 -9.73
CA SER A 171 -9.58 -6.65 -9.70
C SER A 171 -10.07 -6.33 -8.28
N ARG A 172 -9.41 -6.86 -7.25
CA ARG A 172 -9.65 -6.49 -5.84
C ARG A 172 -9.17 -5.06 -5.52
N VAL A 173 -8.14 -4.58 -6.22
CA VAL A 173 -7.48 -3.29 -5.98
C VAL A 173 -7.77 -2.28 -7.10
N VAL A 174 -7.93 -2.75 -8.34
CA VAL A 174 -8.14 -1.93 -9.55
C VAL A 174 -9.52 -2.22 -10.16
N PRO A 175 -10.28 -1.22 -10.67
CA PRO A 175 -9.97 0.20 -10.86
C PRO A 175 -10.77 1.12 -9.91
N LYS A 176 -10.22 1.44 -8.75
CA LYS A 176 -10.82 2.44 -7.87
C LYS A 176 -10.53 3.86 -8.33
N THR A 177 -11.53 4.73 -8.21
CA THR A 177 -11.41 6.17 -8.43
C THR A 177 -12.12 6.89 -7.29
N TYR A 178 -11.41 7.83 -6.68
CA TYR A 178 -11.98 8.80 -5.76
C TYR A 178 -12.28 10.09 -6.51
N VAL A 179 -13.41 10.73 -6.17
CA VAL A 179 -13.83 12.02 -6.71
C VAL A 179 -14.02 12.98 -5.55
N GLU A 180 -13.36 14.13 -5.61
CA GLU A 180 -13.46 15.17 -4.60
C GLU A 180 -14.91 15.67 -4.51
N PRO A 181 -15.56 15.58 -3.33
CA PRO A 181 -16.95 15.97 -3.17
C PRO A 181 -17.17 17.48 -3.38
N ASN A 182 -18.44 17.85 -3.56
CA ASN A 182 -18.88 19.22 -3.82
C ASN A 182 -18.69 20.17 -2.64
#